data_AF-A0A1Z1MUC7-F1
#
_entry.id   AF-A0A1Z1MUC7-F1
#
_cell.length_a   1.000
_cell.length_b   1.000
_cell.length_c   1.000
_cell.angle_alpha   90.00
_cell.angle_beta   90.00
_cell.angle_gamma   90.00
#
_symmetry.space_group_name_H-M   'P 1'
#
loop_
_entity.id
_entity.type
_entity.pdbx_description
1 polymer ?
#
loop_
_entity_poly.entity_id
_entity_poly.type
_entity_poly.pdbx_seq_one_letter_code
_entity_poly.pdbx_strand_id
1 'polypeptide(L)'
;MDNGYFTLRIVNNNFIEVYYFFRIHNYSGNFAYPICFFINTKNFTAIILLFSLSIRFSKSSTENKMYLGKEIFKALITLKLKQRYVQD
;
A
#
# COMPACT_ATOMS: atom_id res chain seq x y z
N MET A 1 -4.46 9.23 -14.03
CA MET A 1 -4.54 8.34 -12.86
C MET A 1 -4.88 6.96 -13.35
N ASP A 2 -4.00 6.00 -13.09
CA ASP A 2 -4.25 4.59 -13.42
C ASP A 2 -5.55 4.08 -12.79
N ASN A 3 -6.02 2.94 -13.30
CA ASN A 3 -7.21 2.25 -12.79
C ASN A 3 -7.06 1.72 -11.34
N GLY A 4 -6.04 2.11 -10.58
CA GLY A 4 -5.89 1.72 -9.19
C GLY A 4 -5.06 2.71 -8.37
N TYR A 5 -5.33 2.72 -7.06
CA TYR A 5 -4.66 3.57 -6.09
C TYR A 5 -4.37 2.80 -4.80
N PHE A 6 -3.40 3.29 -4.03
CA PHE A 6 -3.01 2.72 -2.75
C PHE A 6 -3.43 3.63 -1.60
N THR A 7 -3.91 3.04 -0.51
CA THR A 7 -4.16 3.75 0.75
C THR A 7 -3.39 3.06 1.86
N LEU A 8 -2.73 3.84 2.72
CA LEU A 8 -1.92 3.34 3.81
C LEU A 8 -2.50 3.78 5.14
N ARG A 9 -2.41 2.89 6.12
CA ARG A 9 -2.77 3.18 7.51
C ARG A 9 -1.74 2.58 8.45
N ILE A 10 -1.39 3.33 9.49
CA ILE A 10 -0.55 2.82 10.58
C ILE A 10 -1.43 2.20 11.66
N VAL A 11 -1.08 0.99 12.09
CA VAL A 11 -1.74 0.24 13.16
C VAL A 11 -0.75 -0.08 14.28
N ASN A 12 -1.14 0.24 15.52
CA ASN A 12 -0.41 -0.10 16.75
C ASN A 12 1.09 0.26 16.73
N ASN A 13 1.47 1.34 16.05
CA ASN A 13 2.83 1.87 15.90
C ASN A 13 3.91 0.91 15.34
N ASN A 14 3.55 -0.29 14.92
CA ASN A 14 4.48 -1.31 14.43
C ASN A 14 4.03 -1.95 13.12
N PHE A 15 2.82 -1.66 12.67
CA PHE A 15 2.25 -2.24 11.47
C PHE A 15 1.75 -1.15 10.52
N ILE A 16 1.89 -1.44 9.23
CA ILE A 16 1.33 -0.65 8.15
C ILE A 16 0.36 -1.56 7.39
N GLU A 17 -0.88 -1.11 7.29
CA GLU A 17 -1.87 -1.66 6.38
C GLU A 17 -1.75 -0.94 5.05
N VAL A 18 -1.63 -1.70 3.97
CA VAL A 18 -1.64 -1.18 2.60
C VAL A 18 -2.85 -1.76 1.89
N TYR A 19 -3.76 -0.89 1.50
CA TYR A 19 -4.95 -1.21 0.72
C TYR A 19 -4.69 -0.86 -0.74
N TYR A 20 -4.87 -1.82 -1.63
CA TYR A 20 -4.86 -1.57 -3.07
C TYR A 20 -6.27 -1.63 -3.62
N PHE A 21 -6.76 -0.50 -4.13
CA PHE A 21 -8.04 -0.39 -4.81
C PHE A 21 -7.81 -0.43 -6.31
N PHE A 22 -8.55 -1.27 -7.01
CA PHE A 22 -8.51 -1.34 -8.47
C PHE A 22 -9.92 -1.18 -9.03
N ARG A 23 -10.12 -0.15 -9.84
CA ARG A 23 -11.35 0.15 -10.55
C ARG A 23 -11.48 -0.82 -11.72
N ILE A 24 -12.34 -1.81 -11.58
CA ILE A 24 -12.74 -2.67 -12.69
C ILE A 24 -13.81 -1.91 -13.46
N HIS A 25 -13.54 -1.58 -14.73
CA HIS A 25 -14.45 -0.79 -15.57
C HIS A 25 -15.78 -1.49 -15.89
N ASN A 26 -15.93 -2.77 -15.56
CA ASN A 26 -17.15 -3.52 -15.81
C ASN A 26 -18.13 -3.35 -14.64
N TYR A 27 -19.04 -2.39 -14.82
CA TYR A 27 -20.27 -2.21 -14.05
C TYR A 27 -21.16 -3.45 -14.17
N SER A 28 -20.89 -4.48 -13.38
CA SER A 28 -21.85 -5.55 -13.11
C SER A 28 -21.55 -6.17 -11.74
N GLY A 29 -22.06 -5.53 -10.68
CA GLY A 29 -22.36 -6.16 -9.39
C GLY A 29 -21.22 -6.70 -8.51
N ASN A 30 -19.96 -6.74 -8.97
CA ASN A 30 -18.88 -7.32 -8.17
C ASN A 30 -18.22 -6.27 -7.28
N PHE A 31 -18.51 -6.31 -5.98
CA PHE A 31 -17.76 -5.59 -4.95
C PHE A 31 -16.30 -6.07 -4.97
N ALA A 32 -15.42 -5.33 -5.64
CA ALA A 32 -13.99 -5.59 -5.59
C ALA A 32 -13.47 -5.09 -4.24
N TYR A 33 -13.32 -6.01 -3.28
CA TYR A 33 -12.65 -5.70 -2.02
C TYR A 33 -11.20 -5.31 -2.27
N PRO A 34 -10.67 -4.29 -1.58
CA PRO A 34 -9.28 -3.93 -1.69
C PRO A 34 -8.41 -5.09 -1.23
N ILE A 35 -7.28 -5.29 -1.91
CA ILE A 35 -6.27 -6.21 -1.41
C ILE A 35 -5.58 -5.52 -0.24
N CYS A 36 -5.59 -6.18 0.92
CA CYS A 36 -5.02 -5.66 2.14
C CYS A 36 -3.71 -6.40 2.45
N PHE A 37 -2.62 -5.65 2.56
CA PHE A 37 -1.34 -6.16 3.04
C PHE A 37 -1.13 -5.67 4.46
N PHE A 38 -0.82 -6.58 5.37
CA PHE A 38 -0.50 -6.25 6.75
C PHE A 38 1.00 -6.42 6.97
N ILE A 39 1.66 -5.33 7.31
CA ILE A 39 3.10 -5.23 7.13
C ILE A 39 3.77 -4.81 8.42
N ASN A 40 4.69 -5.64 8.93
CA ASN A 40 5.50 -5.29 10.08
C ASN A 40 6.65 -4.35 9.67
N THR A 41 6.73 -3.18 10.29
CA THR A 41 7.73 -2.15 9.95
C THR A 41 9.15 -2.51 10.31
N LYS A 42 9.36 -3.53 11.14
CA LYS A 42 10.70 -4.02 11.52
C LYS A 42 11.38 -4.85 10.43
N ASN A 43 10.62 -5.40 9.47
CA ASN A 43 11.16 -6.28 8.43
C ASN A 43 10.81 -5.76 7.04
N PHE A 44 11.55 -4.73 6.60
CA PHE A 44 11.33 -4.10 5.30
C PHE A 44 11.53 -5.07 4.11
N THR A 45 12.45 -6.02 4.22
CA THR A 45 12.73 -7.00 3.16
C THR A 45 11.52 -7.90 2.89
N ALA A 46 10.82 -8.32 3.95
CA ALA A 46 9.58 -9.10 3.81
C ALA A 46 8.50 -8.31 3.06
N ILE A 47 8.47 -6.99 3.19
CA ILE A 47 7.54 -6.10 2.49
C ILE A 47 7.75 -6.16 0.97
N ILE A 48 9.00 -5.99 0.55
CA ILE A 48 9.37 -6.01 -0.87
C ILE A 48 9.02 -7.36 -1.48
N LEU A 49 9.34 -8.45 -0.78
CA LEU A 49 9.00 -9.80 -1.22
C LEU A 49 7.49 -9.98 -1.38
N LEU A 50 6.71 -9.47 -0.44
CA LEU A 50 5.25 -9.60 -0.47
C LEU A 50 4.65 -8.82 -1.67
N PHE A 51 5.17 -7.64 -1.96
CA PHE A 51 4.77 -6.89 -3.15
C PHE A 51 5.21 -7.54 -4.46
N SER A 52 6.41 -8.14 -4.51
CA SER A 52 6.88 -8.82 -5.73
C SER A 52 6.04 -10.05 -6.08
N LEU A 53 5.50 -10.75 -5.07
CA LEU A 53 4.59 -11.88 -5.25
C LEU A 53 3.19 -11.49 -5.72
N SER A 54 2.78 -10.22 -5.56
CA SER A 54 1.44 -9.77 -5.92
C SER A 54 1.31 -9.48 -7.42
N ILE A 55 0.47 -10.27 -8.12
CA ILE A 55 0.13 -10.06 -9.54
C ILE A 55 -0.48 -8.67 -9.79
N ARG A 56 -1.20 -8.11 -8.81
CA ARG A 56 -1.78 -6.77 -8.93
C ARG A 56 -0.71 -5.69 -8.84
N PHE A 57 0.29 -5.91 -7.99
CA PHE A 57 1.44 -5.02 -7.91
C PHE A 57 2.27 -5.08 -9.18
N SER A 58 2.52 -6.28 -9.75
CA SER A 58 3.26 -6.39 -11.01
C SER A 58 2.60 -5.63 -12.15
N LYS A 59 1.26 -5.66 -12.22
CA LYS A 59 0.43 -4.93 -13.20
C LYS A 59 0.27 -3.43 -12.93
N SER A 60 0.69 -2.92 -11.77
CA SER A 60 0.64 -1.48 -11.48
C SER A 60 1.75 -0.73 -12.24
N SER A 61 1.48 0.53 -12.61
CA SER A 61 2.46 1.38 -13.27
C SER A 61 3.67 1.65 -12.38
N THR A 62 4.80 1.98 -12.99
CA THR A 62 6.01 2.39 -12.26
C THR A 62 5.76 3.59 -11.37
N GLU A 63 4.93 4.55 -11.81
CA GLU A 63 4.56 5.74 -11.04
C GLU A 63 3.82 5.36 -9.76
N ASN A 64 2.83 4.47 -9.84
CA ASN A 64 2.10 3.97 -8.68
C ASN A 64 2.98 3.20 -7.70
N LYS A 65 3.92 2.39 -8.22
CA LYS A 65 4.91 1.67 -7.40
C LYS A 65 5.83 2.63 -6.65
N MET A 66 6.30 3.68 -7.32
CA MET A 66 7.15 4.71 -6.72
C MET A 66 6.39 5.52 -5.67
N TYR A 67 5.15 5.91 -5.96
CA TYR A 67 4.29 6.59 -4.99
C TYR A 67 4.08 5.74 -3.74
N LEU A 68 3.77 4.44 -3.89
CA LEU A 68 3.66 3.53 -2.74
C LEU A 68 4.95 3.49 -1.92
N GLY A 69 6.11 3.36 -2.58
CA GLY A 69 7.40 3.38 -1.90
C GLY A 69 7.64 4.66 -1.09
N LYS A 70 7.30 5.82 -1.66
CA LYS A 70 7.37 7.12 -0.99
C LYS A 70 6.48 7.17 0.25
N GLU A 71 5.24 6.70 0.14
CA GLU A 71 4.29 6.73 1.26
C GLU A 71 4.65 5.74 2.38
N ILE A 72 5.15 4.55 2.04
CA ILE A 72 5.71 3.61 3.04
C ILE A 72 6.88 4.26 3.77
N PHE A 73 7.77 4.93 3.04
CA PHE A 73 8.93 5.59 3.65
C PHE A 73 8.51 6.75 4.57
N LYS A 74 7.52 7.56 4.14
CA LYS A 74 6.90 8.62 4.97
C LYS A 74 6.33 8.00 6.25
N ALA A 75 5.58 6.91 6.15
CA ALA A 75 5.02 6.20 7.30
C ALA A 75 6.12 5.71 8.27
N LEU A 76 7.20 5.11 7.75
CA LEU A 76 8.34 4.67 8.57
C LEU A 76 9.02 5.82 9.31
N ILE A 77 9.22 6.97 8.65
CA ILE A 77 9.75 8.18 9.30
C ILE A 77 8.83 8.63 10.43
N THR A 78 7.53 8.75 10.16
CA THR A 78 6.57 9.20 11.17
C THR A 78 6.52 8.28 12.39
N LEU A 79 6.62 6.96 12.20
CA LEU A 79 6.75 5.99 13.29
C LEU A 79 8.00 6.22 14.12
N LYS A 80 9.15 6.41 13.46
CA LYS A 80 10.44 6.63 14.13
C LYS A 80 10.44 7.94 14.92
N LEU A 81 9.77 8.98 14.40
CA LEU A 81 9.62 10.28 15.05
C LEU A 81 8.45 10.35 16.03
N LYS A 82 7.66 9.27 16.17
CA LYS A 82 6.41 9.23 16.97
C LYS A 82 5.41 10.32 16.58
N GLN A 83 5.34 10.63 15.29
CA GLN A 83 4.42 11.61 14.72
C GLN A 83 3.22 10.92 14.07
N ARG A 84 2.13 11.68 13.90
CA ARG A 84 0.95 11.21 13.19
C ARG A 84 1.23 11.14 11.69
N TYR A 85 0.99 9.99 11.08
CA TYR A 85 1.02 9.81 9.63
C TYR A 85 -0.22 10.42 8.97
N VAL A 86 0.01 11.08 7.85
CA VAL A 86 -1.02 11.61 6.95
C VAL A 86 -0.59 11.26 5.53
N GLN A 87 -1.49 10.66 4.77
CA GLN A 87 -1.31 10.39 3.34
C GLN A 87 -1.86 11.57 2.54
N ASP A 88 -1.12 12.02 1.52
CA ASP A 88 -1.51 13.10 0.60
C ASP A 88 -1.63 12.58 -0.84
#